data_AF-A0A645I3M0-F1
#
_entry.id   AF-A0A645I3M0-F1
#
_cell.length_a   1.000
_cell.length_b   1.000
_cell.length_c   1.000
_cell.angle_alpha   90.00
_cell.angle_beta   90.00
_cell.angle_gamma   90.00
#
_symmetry.space_group_name_H-M   'P 1'
#
loop_
_entity.id
_entity.type
_entity.pdbx_description
1 polymer ?
#
loop_
_entity_poly.entity_id
_entity_poly.type
_entity_poly.pdbx_seq_one_letter_code
_entity_poly.pdbx_strand_id
1 'polypeptide(L)'
;MKPAQSPDVTELKRLRSAVLHRLQKHGIDTTDWNRVNAFMRQPRIAGKTLGEMSIEELKLFIPKMQAILSKDKAVRDEYERLARIN
;
A
#
# COMPACT_ATOMS: atom_id res chain seq x y z
N MET A 1 -3.33 30.01 -14.83
CA MET A 1 -4.00 28.69 -14.75
C MET A 1 -2.97 27.62 -15.08
N LYS A 2 -2.63 26.71 -14.15
CA LYS A 2 -1.68 25.62 -14.43
C LYS A 2 -2.32 24.67 -15.44
N PRO A 3 -1.65 24.26 -16.53
CA PRO A 3 -2.18 23.22 -17.39
C PRO A 3 -2.18 21.92 -16.58
N ALA A 4 -3.37 21.32 -16.45
CA ALA A 4 -3.54 19.99 -15.90
C ALA A 4 -2.66 19.04 -16.72
N GLN A 5 -1.58 18.55 -16.13
CA GLN A 5 -0.78 17.49 -16.73
C GLN A 5 -1.73 16.33 -16.99
N SER A 6 -1.91 15.98 -18.26
CA SER A 6 -2.48 14.70 -18.68
C SER A 6 -1.79 13.63 -17.83
N PRO A 7 -2.51 12.87 -16.99
CA PRO A 7 -1.86 11.87 -16.18
C PRO A 7 -1.17 10.93 -17.15
N ASP A 8 0.15 10.79 -17.04
CA ASP A 8 0.85 9.75 -17.77
C ASP A 8 0.25 8.43 -17.29
N VAL A 9 -0.65 7.89 -18.12
CA VAL A 9 -1.42 6.68 -17.84
C VAL A 9 -0.47 5.52 -17.55
N THR A 10 0.74 5.56 -18.13
CA THR A 10 1.81 4.59 -17.90
C THR A 10 2.34 4.71 -16.49
N GLU A 11 2.69 5.91 -16.03
CA GLU A 11 3.18 6.15 -14.68
C GLU A 11 2.11 5.83 -13.63
N LEU A 12 0.86 6.21 -13.86
CA LEU A 12 -0.25 5.86 -12.96
C LEU A 12 -0.41 4.34 -12.83
N LYS A 13 -0.37 3.60 -13.95
CA LYS A 13 -0.41 2.13 -13.96
C LYS A 13 0.79 1.52 -13.22
N ARG A 14 1.99 2.05 -13.45
CA ARG A 14 3.23 1.59 -12.81
C ARG A 14 3.16 1.77 -11.29
N LEU A 15 2.71 2.93 -10.82
CA LEU A 15 2.57 3.23 -9.39
C LEU A 15 1.50 2.36 -8.73
N ARG A 16 0.34 2.17 -9.38
CA ARG A 16 -0.71 1.26 -8.89
C ARG A 16 -0.21 -0.18 -8.80
N SER A 17 0.50 -0.66 -9.82
CA SER A 17 1.13 -1.98 -9.81
C SER A 17 2.14 -2.13 -8.67
N ALA A 18 2.95 -1.10 -8.41
CA ALA A 18 3.88 -1.11 -7.28
C ALA A 18 3.17 -1.20 -5.92
N VAL A 19 2.02 -0.55 -5.76
CA VAL A 19 1.19 -0.70 -4.55
C VAL A 19 0.67 -2.12 -4.43
N LEU A 20 0.00 -2.64 -5.45
CA LEU A 20 -0.57 -3.99 -5.45
C LEU A 20 0.49 -5.06 -5.15
N HIS A 21 1.67 -4.97 -5.76
CA HIS A 21 2.76 -5.92 -5.51
C HIS A 21 3.21 -5.95 -4.05
N ARG A 22 3.20 -4.82 -3.35
CA ARG A 22 3.52 -4.78 -1.91
C ARG A 22 2.38 -5.32 -1.05
N LEU A 23 1.12 -5.09 -1.43
CA LEU A 23 -0.02 -5.71 -0.77
C LEU A 23 0.05 -7.24 -0.85
N GLN A 24 0.37 -7.78 -2.03
CA GLN A 24 0.60 -9.22 -2.22
C GLN A 24 1.71 -9.76 -1.31
N LYS A 25 2.85 -9.05 -1.22
CA LYS A 25 3.94 -9.42 -0.31
C LYS A 25 3.54 -9.42 1.16
N HIS A 26 2.49 -8.69 1.51
CA HIS A 26 1.93 -8.66 2.87
C HIS A 26 0.82 -9.69 3.09
N GLY A 27 0.52 -10.54 2.10
CA GLY A 27 -0.51 -11.57 2.17
C GLY A 27 -1.91 -11.07 1.87
N ILE A 28 -2.05 -9.86 1.31
CA ILE A 28 -3.35 -9.36 0.86
C ILE A 28 -3.61 -9.92 -0.54
N ASP A 29 -4.72 -10.63 -0.67
CA ASP A 29 -5.22 -11.13 -1.95
C ASP A 29 -5.64 -9.95 -2.84
N THR A 30 -4.84 -9.64 -3.84
CA THR A 30 -5.10 -8.55 -4.81
C THR A 30 -6.00 -8.97 -5.97
N THR A 31 -6.49 -10.21 -6.00
CA THR A 31 -7.54 -10.63 -6.94
C THR A 31 -8.93 -10.23 -6.43
N ASP A 32 -9.06 -10.03 -5.11
CA ASP A 32 -10.27 -9.52 -4.45
C ASP A 32 -10.17 -8.01 -4.17
N TRP A 33 -10.89 -7.21 -4.96
CA TRP A 33 -10.95 -5.76 -4.80
C TRP A 33 -11.58 -5.30 -3.48
N ASN A 34 -12.45 -6.09 -2.86
CA ASN A 34 -13.02 -5.74 -1.57
C ASN A 34 -11.95 -5.78 -0.47
N ARG A 35 -11.05 -6.77 -0.50
CA ARG A 35 -9.91 -6.86 0.44
C ARG A 35 -8.93 -5.72 0.24
N VAL A 36 -8.59 -5.40 -1.01
CA VAL A 36 -7.71 -4.27 -1.33
C VAL A 36 -8.32 -2.96 -0.82
N ASN A 37 -9.59 -2.72 -1.10
CA ASN A 37 -10.28 -1.50 -0.67
C ASN A 37 -10.42 -1.42 0.85
N ALA A 38 -10.76 -2.53 1.52
CA ALA A 38 -10.86 -2.59 2.97
C ALA A 38 -9.51 -2.26 3.64
N PHE A 39 -8.40 -2.77 3.10
CA PHE A 39 -7.06 -2.44 3.59
C PHE A 39 -6.71 -0.96 3.37
N MET A 40 -6.93 -0.46 2.16
CA MET A 40 -6.57 0.91 1.78
C MET A 40 -7.41 1.97 2.52
N ARG A 41 -8.69 1.70 2.78
CA ARG A 41 -9.60 2.59 3.55
C ARG A 41 -9.21 2.74 5.02
N GLN A 42 -8.32 1.91 5.56
CA GLN A 42 -7.86 2.07 6.94
C GLN A 42 -7.15 3.43 7.10
N PRO A 43 -7.54 4.27 8.08
CA PRO A 43 -6.93 5.60 8.27
C PRO A 43 -5.40 5.58 8.49
N ARG A 44 -4.90 4.53 9.15
CA ARG A 44 -3.46 4.32 9.37
C ARG A 44 -2.67 4.03 8.09
N ILE A 45 -3.35 3.55 7.03
CA ILE A 45 -2.76 3.24 5.74
C ILE A 45 -2.89 4.45 4.81
N ALA A 46 -4.02 4.56 4.09
CA ALA A 46 -4.30 5.64 3.14
C ALA A 46 -5.59 6.39 3.47
N GLY A 47 -6.57 5.75 4.11
CA GLY A 47 -7.89 6.34 4.39
C GLY A 47 -8.78 6.51 3.16
N LYS A 48 -8.35 6.01 1.99
CA LYS A 48 -9.04 6.09 0.69
C LYS A 48 -8.67 4.90 -0.18
N THR A 49 -9.40 4.65 -1.25
CA THR A 49 -9.13 3.55 -2.19
C THR A 49 -8.02 3.89 -3.17
N LEU A 50 -7.43 2.86 -3.80
CA LEU A 50 -6.38 3.02 -4.80
C LEU A 50 -6.86 3.77 -6.06
N GLY A 51 -8.16 3.70 -6.35
CA GLY A 51 -8.79 4.40 -7.47
C GLY A 51 -8.85 5.92 -7.27
N GLU A 52 -8.95 6.37 -6.03
CA GLU A 52 -9.09 7.77 -5.63
C GLU A 52 -7.73 8.50 -5.51
N MET A 53 -6.60 7.78 -5.60
CA MET A 53 -5.27 8.37 -5.45
C MET A 53 -4.74 8.97 -6.76
N SER A 54 -4.17 10.17 -6.66
CA SER A 54 -3.41 10.82 -7.73
C SER A 54 -1.98 10.24 -7.85
N ILE A 55 -1.28 10.56 -8.94
CA ILE A 55 0.12 10.16 -9.15
C ILE A 55 1.02 10.66 -8.00
N GLU A 56 0.84 11.92 -7.59
CA GLU A 56 1.62 12.55 -6.52
C GLU A 56 1.35 11.87 -5.18
N GLU A 57 0.09 11.58 -4.88
CA GLU A 57 -0.30 10.85 -3.67
C GLU A 57 0.27 9.43 -3.66
N LEU A 58 0.26 8.73 -4.79
CA LEU A 58 0.86 7.40 -4.92
C LEU A 58 2.37 7.43 -4.69
N LYS A 59 3.08 8.42 -5.23
CA LYS A 59 4.54 8.59 -5.03
C LYS A 59 4.89 8.78 -3.56
N LEU A 60 4.09 9.56 -2.82
CA LEU A 60 4.28 9.78 -1.39
C LEU A 60 3.81 8.58 -0.54
N PHE A 61 2.75 7.90 -0.97
CA PHE A 61 2.17 6.78 -0.24
C PHE A 61 3.04 5.52 -0.27
N ILE A 62 3.67 5.24 -1.41
CA ILE A 62 4.54 4.06 -1.58
C ILE A 62 5.61 3.90 -0.48
N PRO A 63 6.46 4.91 -0.19
CA PRO A 63 7.47 4.78 0.87
C PRO A 63 6.84 4.71 2.26
N LYS A 64 5.76 5.47 2.53
CA LYS A 64 5.01 5.39 3.80
C LYS A 64 4.48 3.98 4.05
N MET A 65 3.86 3.38 3.03
CA MET A 65 3.33 2.03 3.10
C MET A 65 4.45 1.02 3.36
N GLN A 66 5.59 1.14 2.69
CA GLN A 66 6.73 0.26 2.95
C GLN A 66 7.20 0.34 4.41
N ALA A 67 7.27 1.54 5.00
CA ALA A 67 7.64 1.70 6.40
C ALA A 67 6.64 1.03 7.36
N ILE A 68 5.33 1.19 7.10
CA ILE A 68 4.26 0.54 7.89
C ILE A 68 4.38 -0.98 7.79
N LEU A 69 4.45 -1.53 6.58
CA LEU A 69 4.50 -2.97 6.35
C LEU A 69 5.77 -3.60 6.93
N SER A 70 6.92 -2.92 6.83
CA SER A 70 8.18 -3.37 7.43
C SER A 70 8.10 -3.41 8.96
N LYS A 71 7.47 -2.41 9.58
CA LYS A 71 7.28 -2.37 11.04
C LYS A 71 6.35 -3.50 11.51
N ASP A 72 5.22 -3.70 10.83
CA ASP A 72 4.28 -4.78 11.15
C ASP A 72 4.91 -6.16 11.00
N LYS A 73 5.82 -6.34 10.03
CA LYS A 73 6.59 -7.58 9.89
C LYS A 73 7.57 -7.77 11.06
N ALA A 74 8.37 -6.76 11.38
CA ALA A 74 9.36 -6.85 12.46
C ALA A 74 8.71 -7.17 13.81
N VAL A 75 7.59 -6.51 14.13
CA VAL A 75 6.81 -6.76 15.35
C VAL A 75 6.28 -8.20 15.38
N ARG A 76 5.73 -8.68 14.27
CA ARG A 76 5.22 -10.06 14.17
C ARG A 76 6.34 -11.10 14.37
N ASP A 77 7.46 -10.92 13.68
CA ASP A 77 8.62 -11.80 13.77
C ASP A 77 9.19 -11.84 15.20
N GLU A 78 9.18 -10.71 15.91
CA GLU A 78 9.61 -10.60 17.31
C GLU A 78 8.67 -11.37 18.26
N TYR A 79 7.36 -11.21 18.11
CA TYR A 79 6.38 -12.00 18.88
C TYR A 79 6.53 -13.50 18.64
N GLU A 80 6.70 -13.93 17.38
CA GLU A 80 6.92 -15.33 17.04
C GLU A 80 8.21 -15.88 17.65
N ARG A 81 9.28 -15.07 17.73
CA ARG A 81 10.52 -15.44 18.41
C ARG A 81 10.31 -15.62 19.91
N LEU A 82 9.65 -14.66 20.57
CA LEU A 82 9.40 -14.72 22.01
C LEU A 82 8.49 -15.90 22.38
N ALA A 83 7.48 -16.18 21.58
CA ALA A 83 6.56 -17.31 21.79
C ALA A 83 7.21 -18.69 21.64
N ARG A 84 8.39 -18.79 20.99
CA ARG A 84 9.16 -20.03 20.89
C ARG A 84 10.12 -20.26 22.07
N ILE A 85 10.36 -19.24 22.89
CA ILE A 85 11.34 -19.28 23.99
C ILE A 85 10.68 -19.62 25.34
N ASN A 86 9.37 -19.36 25.49
CA ASN A 86 8.55 -19.77 26.65
C ASN A 86 7.88 -21.12 26.39
#